data_AF-A0A2H0WV53-F1
#
_entry.id   AF-A0A2H0WV53-F1
#
_cell.length_a   1.000
_cell.length_b   1.000
_cell.length_c   1.000
_cell.angle_alpha   90.00
_cell.angle_beta   90.00
_cell.angle_gamma   90.00
#
_symmetry.space_group_name_H-M   'P 1'
#
loop_
_entity.id
_entity.type
_entity.pdbx_description
1 polymer ?
#
loop_
_entity_poly.entity_id
_entity_poly.type
_entity_poly.pdbx_seq_one_letter_code
_entity_poly.pdbx_strand_id
1 'polypeptide(L)'
;MRLLYHVPIIHAITDYGSLASSFEAAWTRDVGQDVFQKKQKQIEDFWRLAENKINRLINDFSGAIIYQDSFPVGSREKLSKFFELMIVDQPKSPNFQLIQKLLKKGAILEGTEDRNLIVEQVEIYKAIARAATPEEQRVVLIETEERSIEITKLRDQFIARRIYGTLPKNGRGLIFIGRAHDVVSELKKLNNLGKDKIRIICL
;
A
#
# COMPACT_ATOMS: atom_id res chain seq x y z
N MET A 1 -22.44 8.20 8.92
CA MET A 1 -21.46 7.19 9.33
C MET A 1 -20.31 7.17 8.33
N ARG A 2 -19.05 7.18 8.80
CA ARG A 2 -17.87 7.10 7.93
C ARG A 2 -17.58 5.64 7.58
N LEU A 3 -17.26 5.35 6.33
CA LEU A 3 -17.03 3.99 5.84
C LEU A 3 -15.64 3.86 5.21
N LEU A 4 -14.86 2.87 5.64
CA LEU A 4 -13.54 2.59 5.10
C LEU A 4 -13.48 1.13 4.63
N TYR A 5 -13.18 0.93 3.35
CA TYR A 5 -12.92 -0.39 2.78
C TYR A 5 -11.42 -0.68 2.84
N HIS A 6 -11.03 -1.76 3.51
CA HIS A 6 -9.65 -2.19 3.60
C HIS A 6 -9.34 -3.21 2.51
N VAL A 7 -8.40 -2.87 1.64
CA VAL A 7 -7.90 -3.69 0.54
C VAL A 7 -6.44 -4.05 0.84
N PRO A 8 -6.11 -5.33 1.11
CA PRO A 8 -4.72 -5.70 1.31
C PRO A 8 -3.96 -5.60 -0.02
N ILE A 9 -2.73 -5.08 0.01
CA ILE A 9 -1.85 -5.13 -1.15
C ILE A 9 -1.13 -6.48 -1.16
N ILE A 10 -1.30 -7.21 -2.26
CA ILE A 10 -0.46 -8.35 -2.62
C ILE A 10 0.37 -7.91 -3.83
N HIS A 11 1.67 -7.72 -3.60
CA HIS A 11 2.55 -7.20 -4.63
C HIS A 11 2.71 -8.19 -5.79
N ALA A 12 2.45 -7.71 -7.00
CA ALA A 12 2.80 -8.41 -8.23
C ALA A 12 4.27 -8.16 -8.57
N ILE A 13 4.89 -9.02 -9.38
CA ILE A 13 6.29 -8.80 -9.81
C ILE A 13 6.45 -7.44 -10.52
N THR A 14 5.41 -7.00 -11.21
CA THR A 14 5.34 -5.73 -11.93
C THR A 14 5.37 -4.50 -11.02
N ASP A 15 5.12 -4.66 -9.72
CA ASP A 15 5.17 -3.57 -8.74
C ASP A 15 6.63 -3.19 -8.37
N TYR A 16 7.60 -4.02 -8.78
CA TYR A 16 9.02 -3.75 -8.54
C TYR A 16 9.69 -2.96 -9.68
N GLY A 17 8.93 -2.52 -10.68
CA GLY A 17 9.42 -1.66 -11.77
C GLY A 17 10.66 -2.25 -12.46
N SER A 18 11.75 -1.49 -12.50
CA SER A 18 13.02 -1.91 -13.11
C SER A 18 13.68 -3.13 -12.44
N LEU A 19 13.29 -3.49 -11.21
CA LEU A 19 13.80 -4.66 -10.51
C LEU A 19 13.01 -5.95 -10.79
N ALA A 20 11.89 -5.87 -11.50
CA ALA A 20 10.98 -7.00 -11.71
C ALA A 20 11.69 -8.24 -12.30
N SER A 21 12.57 -8.06 -13.29
CA SER A 21 13.30 -9.15 -13.93
C SER A 21 14.30 -9.84 -13.00
N SER A 22 14.98 -9.07 -12.14
CA SER A 22 15.90 -9.60 -11.13
C SER A 22 15.16 -10.44 -10.08
N PHE A 23 13.99 -9.96 -9.62
CA PHE A 23 13.14 -10.71 -8.71
C PHE A 23 12.58 -11.98 -9.37
N GLU A 24 12.16 -11.91 -10.63
CA GLU A 24 11.65 -13.07 -11.38
C GLU A 24 12.73 -14.15 -11.51
N ALA A 25 13.95 -13.76 -11.87
CA ALA A 25 15.08 -14.69 -12.01
C ALA A 25 15.46 -15.33 -10.67
N ALA A 26 15.55 -14.54 -9.59
CA ALA A 26 15.83 -15.05 -8.26
C ALA A 26 14.74 -16.02 -7.79
N TRP A 27 13.47 -15.63 -7.93
CA TRP A 27 12.36 -16.45 -7.46
C TRP A 27 12.23 -17.74 -8.27
N THR A 28 12.36 -17.66 -9.59
CA THR A 28 12.32 -18.84 -10.47
C THR A 28 13.43 -19.82 -10.16
N ARG A 29 14.62 -19.35 -9.77
CA ARG A 29 15.73 -20.19 -9.30
C ARG A 29 15.37 -20.94 -8.01
N ASP A 30 14.71 -20.25 -7.07
CA ASP A 30 14.43 -20.79 -5.75
C ASP A 30 13.24 -21.76 -5.73
N VAL A 31 12.18 -21.50 -6.50
CA VAL A 31 10.93 -22.28 -6.44
C VAL A 31 10.55 -22.98 -7.75
N GLY A 32 11.26 -22.72 -8.84
CA GLY A 32 10.95 -23.23 -10.17
C GLY A 32 9.90 -22.41 -10.94
N GLN A 33 9.95 -22.49 -12.27
CA GLN A 33 9.14 -21.68 -13.18
C GLN A 33 7.63 -21.94 -13.05
N ASP A 34 7.22 -23.20 -12.91
CA ASP A 34 5.79 -23.57 -12.78
C ASP A 34 5.16 -22.99 -11.52
N VAL A 35 5.88 -23.06 -10.39
CA VAL A 35 5.42 -22.51 -9.11
C VAL A 35 5.36 -20.99 -9.18
N PHE A 36 6.36 -20.36 -9.79
CA PHE A 36 6.38 -18.92 -10.02
C PHE A 36 5.17 -18.45 -10.84
N GLN A 37 4.93 -19.07 -12.00
CA GLN A 37 3.79 -18.72 -12.88
C GLN A 37 2.44 -18.94 -12.18
N LYS A 38 2.30 -20.04 -11.43
CA LYS A 38 1.10 -20.30 -10.63
C LYS A 38 0.85 -19.20 -9.59
N LYS A 39 1.89 -18.71 -8.92
CA LYS A 39 1.78 -17.60 -7.95
C LYS A 39 1.41 -16.28 -8.65
N GLN A 40 2.00 -15.96 -9.80
CA GLN A 40 1.63 -14.76 -10.55
C GLN A 40 0.14 -14.78 -10.94
N LYS A 41 -0.36 -15.92 -11.43
CA LYS A 41 -1.79 -16.09 -11.75
C LYS A 41 -2.69 -15.91 -10.52
N GLN A 42 -2.30 -16.41 -9.35
CA GLN A 42 -3.05 -16.21 -8.11
C GLN A 42 -3.12 -14.73 -7.70
N ILE A 43 -2.05 -13.97 -7.92
CA ILE A 43 -2.01 -12.53 -7.66
C ILE A 43 -2.95 -11.79 -8.62
N GLU A 44 -2.93 -12.12 -9.91
CA GLU A 44 -3.86 -11.55 -10.90
C GLU A 44 -5.32 -11.87 -10.56
N ASP A 45 -5.61 -13.12 -10.18
CA ASP A 45 -6.94 -13.55 -9.75
C ASP A 45 -7.41 -12.78 -8.51
N PHE A 46 -6.51 -12.56 -7.54
CA PHE A 46 -6.78 -11.74 -6.35
C PHE A 46 -7.20 -10.32 -6.75
N TRP A 47 -6.44 -9.64 -7.60
CA TRP A 47 -6.73 -8.27 -7.99
C TRP A 47 -8.03 -8.15 -8.80
N ARG A 48 -8.31 -9.14 -9.68
CA ARG A 48 -9.60 -9.21 -10.39
C ARG A 48 -10.77 -9.37 -9.43
N LEU A 49 -10.65 -10.23 -8.42
CA LEU A 49 -11.68 -10.43 -7.40
C LEU A 49 -11.87 -9.19 -6.53
N ALA A 50 -10.78 -8.53 -6.14
CA ALA A 50 -10.80 -7.28 -5.38
C ALA A 50 -11.53 -6.18 -6.16
N GLU A 51 -11.18 -5.96 -7.43
CA GLU A 51 -11.86 -4.99 -8.32
C GLU A 51 -13.35 -5.28 -8.43
N ASN A 52 -13.73 -6.55 -8.67
CA ASN A 52 -15.14 -6.95 -8.76
C ASN A 52 -15.90 -6.70 -7.46
N LYS A 53 -15.30 -7.01 -6.30
CA LYS A 53 -15.91 -6.81 -4.99
C LYS A 53 -16.08 -5.31 -4.70
N ILE A 54 -15.07 -4.49 -4.99
CA ILE A 54 -15.11 -3.03 -4.86
C ILE A 54 -16.25 -2.44 -5.70
N ASN A 55 -16.34 -2.80 -6.98
CA ASN A 55 -17.38 -2.30 -7.88
C ASN A 55 -18.80 -2.76 -7.51
N ARG A 56 -18.96 -3.90 -6.82
CA ARG A 56 -20.25 -4.35 -6.30
C ARG A 56 -20.68 -3.61 -5.03
N LEU A 57 -19.72 -3.26 -4.17
CA LEU A 57 -19.99 -2.60 -2.89
C LEU A 57 -20.14 -1.08 -3.02
N ILE A 58 -19.51 -0.48 -4.04
CA ILE A 58 -19.47 0.96 -4.25
C ILE A 58 -19.98 1.25 -5.66
N ASN A 59 -21.21 1.76 -5.74
CA ASN A 59 -21.87 2.13 -6.98
C ASN A 59 -21.46 3.50 -7.52
N ASP A 60 -21.00 4.39 -6.63
CA ASP A 60 -20.54 5.74 -6.94
C ASP A 60 -19.23 6.04 -6.21
N PHE A 61 -18.19 6.37 -6.98
CA PHE A 61 -16.87 6.72 -6.47
C PHE A 61 -16.65 8.22 -6.37
N SER A 62 -17.61 9.04 -6.80
CA SER A 62 -17.51 10.50 -6.72
C SER A 62 -17.26 10.95 -5.29
N GLY A 63 -16.08 11.57 -5.08
CA GLY A 63 -15.65 12.04 -3.77
C GLY A 63 -15.23 10.95 -2.79
N ALA A 64 -15.14 9.68 -3.21
CA ALA A 64 -14.54 8.63 -2.39
C ALA A 64 -13.04 8.86 -2.24
N ILE A 65 -12.49 8.67 -1.05
CA ILE A 65 -11.08 8.94 -0.76
C ILE A 65 -10.24 7.66 -0.91
N ILE A 66 -9.17 7.70 -1.70
CA ILE A 66 -8.19 6.62 -1.83
C ILE A 66 -7.00 6.93 -0.94
N TYR A 67 -6.72 6.02 -0.02
CA TYR A 67 -5.53 5.99 0.81
C TYR A 67 -4.64 4.86 0.29
N GLN A 68 -3.46 5.20 -0.21
CA GLN A 68 -2.51 4.23 -0.78
C GLN A 68 -1.26 4.15 0.10
N ASP A 69 -0.76 2.95 0.35
CA ASP A 69 0.55 2.70 0.96
C ASP A 69 1.66 3.46 0.24
N SER A 70 2.59 3.99 1.02
CA SER A 70 3.81 4.66 0.57
C SER A 70 3.57 5.96 -0.21
N PHE A 71 2.40 6.60 -0.03
CA PHE A 71 2.10 7.92 -0.60
C PHE A 71 2.30 9.04 0.45
N PRO A 72 3.31 9.90 0.29
CA PRO A 72 3.57 10.97 1.25
C PRO A 72 2.46 12.02 1.24
N VAL A 73 2.20 12.65 2.37
CA VAL A 73 1.27 13.80 2.45
C VAL A 73 1.74 14.94 1.54
N GLY A 74 0.82 15.48 0.74
CA GLY A 74 1.10 16.55 -0.20
C GLY A 74 -0.17 17.22 -0.74
N SER A 75 0.01 18.27 -1.55
CA SER A 75 -1.11 18.87 -2.28
C SER A 75 -1.65 17.88 -3.32
N ARG A 76 -2.91 18.04 -3.73
CA ARG A 76 -3.55 17.20 -4.76
C ARG A 76 -2.71 17.14 -6.04
N GLU A 77 -2.17 18.27 -6.50
CA GLU A 77 -1.31 18.33 -7.68
C GLU A 77 -0.05 17.48 -7.52
N LYS A 78 0.64 17.57 -6.36
CA LYS A 78 1.84 16.76 -6.09
C LYS A 78 1.52 15.27 -6.03
N LEU A 79 0.40 14.90 -5.40
CA LEU A 79 -0.06 13.51 -5.34
C LEU A 79 -0.40 12.97 -6.73
N SER A 80 -1.13 13.73 -7.55
CA SER A 80 -1.45 13.33 -8.93
C SER A 80 -0.19 13.14 -9.76
N LYS A 81 0.75 14.09 -9.72
CA LYS A 81 2.02 13.98 -10.44
C LYS A 81 2.85 12.80 -9.97
N PHE A 82 2.91 12.56 -8.66
CA PHE A 82 3.60 11.40 -8.10
C PHE A 82 2.95 10.09 -8.55
N PHE A 83 1.61 10.01 -8.54
CA PHE A 83 0.88 8.85 -9.04
C PHE A 83 1.10 8.60 -10.53
N GLU A 84 1.13 9.64 -11.36
CA GLU A 84 1.46 9.53 -12.79
C GLU A 84 2.85 8.94 -13.01
N LEU A 85 3.85 9.37 -12.21
CA LEU A 85 5.19 8.78 -12.27
C LEU A 85 5.19 7.30 -11.88
N MET A 86 4.45 6.91 -10.84
CA MET A 86 4.32 5.50 -10.44
C MET A 86 3.68 4.64 -11.54
N ILE A 87 2.67 5.16 -12.24
CA ILE A 87 2.03 4.48 -13.38
C ILE A 87 3.02 4.32 -14.54
N VAL A 88 3.86 5.31 -14.81
CA VAL A 88 4.87 5.23 -15.89
C VAL A 88 5.96 4.22 -15.55
N ASP A 89 6.42 4.18 -14.30
CA ASP A 89 7.43 3.22 -13.83
C ASP A 89 6.88 1.79 -13.76
N GLN A 90 5.59 1.65 -13.41
CA GLN A 90 4.95 0.36 -13.13
C GLN A 90 3.61 0.20 -13.89
N PRO A 91 3.61 0.28 -15.23
CA PRO A 91 2.38 0.36 -16.03
C PRO A 91 1.52 -0.90 -15.96
N LYS A 92 2.13 -2.02 -15.55
CA LYS A 92 1.47 -3.32 -15.40
C LYS A 92 1.11 -3.65 -13.95
N SER A 93 1.36 -2.75 -13.00
CA SER A 93 0.96 -2.95 -11.60
C SER A 93 -0.56 -3.04 -11.50
N PRO A 94 -1.13 -4.19 -11.09
CA PRO A 94 -2.57 -4.32 -10.93
C PRO A 94 -3.11 -3.40 -9.83
N ASN A 95 -2.31 -3.11 -8.80
CA ASN A 95 -2.65 -2.13 -7.77
C ASN A 95 -2.85 -0.73 -8.38
N PHE A 96 -1.84 -0.21 -9.07
CA PHE A 96 -1.91 1.13 -9.64
C PHE A 96 -2.92 1.23 -10.78
N GLN A 97 -3.11 0.17 -11.58
CA GLN A 97 -4.18 0.12 -12.57
C GLN A 97 -5.57 0.22 -11.95
N LEU A 98 -5.82 -0.51 -10.85
CA LEU A 98 -7.09 -0.42 -10.13
C LEU A 98 -7.31 0.99 -9.60
N ILE A 99 -6.32 1.58 -8.91
CA ILE A 99 -6.43 2.96 -8.40
C ILE A 99 -6.70 3.94 -9.55
N GLN A 100 -6.00 3.82 -10.68
CA GLN A 100 -6.22 4.67 -11.84
C GLN A 100 -7.68 4.58 -12.35
N LYS A 101 -8.26 3.37 -12.40
CA LYS A 101 -9.68 3.18 -12.75
C LYS A 101 -10.61 3.86 -11.73
N LEU A 102 -10.32 3.77 -10.44
CA LEU A 102 -11.12 4.42 -9.40
C LEU A 102 -11.05 5.94 -9.48
N LEU A 103 -9.88 6.52 -9.73
CA LEU A 103 -9.70 7.96 -9.93
C LEU A 103 -10.49 8.44 -11.16
N LYS A 104 -10.47 7.68 -12.28
CA LYS A 104 -11.30 7.97 -13.47
C LYS A 104 -12.80 7.93 -13.17
N LYS A 105 -13.23 7.22 -12.13
CA LYS A 105 -14.63 7.17 -11.67
C LYS A 105 -14.97 8.27 -10.65
N GLY A 106 -14.08 9.21 -10.39
CA GLY A 106 -14.31 10.36 -9.50
C GLY A 106 -13.80 10.20 -8.08
N ALA A 107 -13.04 9.13 -7.78
CA ALA A 107 -12.33 9.02 -6.50
C ALA A 107 -11.19 10.05 -6.41
N ILE A 108 -10.78 10.37 -5.19
CA ILE A 108 -9.77 11.38 -4.88
C ILE A 108 -8.62 10.70 -4.14
N LEU A 109 -7.39 10.87 -4.63
CA LEU A 109 -6.19 10.38 -3.97
C LEU A 109 -5.80 11.28 -2.79
N GLU A 110 -5.48 10.67 -1.65
CA GLU A 110 -5.04 11.34 -0.42
C GLU A 110 -3.72 10.76 0.07
N GLY A 111 -2.84 11.64 0.59
CA GLY A 111 -1.55 11.24 1.13
C GLY A 111 -1.69 10.63 2.52
N THR A 112 -1.07 9.48 2.71
CA THR A 112 -1.23 8.60 3.87
C THR A 112 -0.10 8.74 4.88
N GLU A 113 1.09 9.15 4.44
CA GLU A 113 2.30 8.91 5.20
C GLU A 113 3.21 10.14 5.40
N ASP A 114 4.00 10.06 6.46
CA ASP A 114 5.09 10.99 6.72
C ASP A 114 6.28 10.69 5.81
N ARG A 115 6.75 11.71 5.07
CA ARG A 115 7.84 11.56 4.11
C ARG A 115 9.14 11.10 4.78
N ASN A 116 9.44 11.56 5.99
CA ASN A 116 10.69 11.22 6.67
C ASN A 116 10.69 9.74 7.07
N LEU A 117 9.56 9.23 7.55
CA LEU A 117 9.42 7.80 7.87
C LEU A 117 9.56 6.92 6.63
N ILE A 118 8.99 7.32 5.48
CA ILE A 118 9.18 6.61 4.22
C ILE A 118 10.66 6.58 3.81
N VAL A 119 11.32 7.75 3.83
CA VAL A 119 12.73 7.86 3.44
C VAL A 119 13.61 6.99 4.33
N GLU A 120 13.38 7.00 5.63
CA GLU A 120 14.13 6.19 6.58
C GLU A 120 13.95 4.69 6.33
N GLN A 121 12.71 4.23 6.09
CA GLN A 121 12.45 2.83 5.74
C GLN A 121 13.15 2.43 4.44
N VAL A 122 13.16 3.31 3.43
CA VAL A 122 13.83 3.07 2.16
C VAL A 122 15.34 2.98 2.33
N GLU A 123 15.96 3.78 3.21
CA GLU A 123 17.40 3.68 3.47
C GLU A 123 17.77 2.36 4.18
N ILE A 124 16.93 1.85 5.08
CA ILE A 124 17.11 0.49 5.66
C ILE A 124 17.10 -0.56 4.54
N TYR A 125 16.11 -0.52 3.64
CA TYR A 125 16.04 -1.47 2.53
C TYR A 125 17.24 -1.35 1.57
N LYS A 126 17.72 -0.13 1.31
CA LYS A 126 18.93 0.08 0.51
C LYS A 126 20.18 -0.45 1.21
N ALA A 127 20.30 -0.30 2.53
CA ALA A 127 21.42 -0.85 3.28
C ALA A 127 21.46 -2.38 3.16
N ILE A 128 20.31 -3.04 3.31
CA ILE A 128 20.18 -4.50 3.11
C ILE A 128 20.54 -4.88 1.67
N ALA A 129 20.02 -4.16 0.67
CA ALA A 129 20.28 -4.45 -0.74
C ALA A 129 21.74 -4.21 -1.19
N ARG A 130 22.48 -3.33 -0.49
CA ARG A 130 23.89 -3.01 -0.79
C ARG A 130 24.88 -4.00 -0.18
N ALA A 131 24.47 -4.79 0.81
CA ALA A 131 25.33 -5.80 1.42
C ALA A 131 25.74 -6.87 0.39
N ALA A 132 27.05 -7.12 0.30
CA ALA A 132 27.66 -7.93 -0.76
C ALA A 132 27.50 -9.43 -0.51
N THR A 133 27.34 -9.82 0.75
CA THR A 133 27.18 -11.23 1.15
C THR A 133 25.90 -11.45 1.97
N PRO A 134 25.35 -12.68 1.97
CA PRO A 134 24.23 -13.03 2.84
C PRO A 134 24.53 -12.81 4.34
N GLU A 135 25.79 -12.90 4.74
CA GLU A 135 26.18 -12.67 6.14
C GLU A 135 26.13 -11.19 6.50
N GLU A 136 26.64 -10.32 5.63
CA GLU A 136 26.49 -8.88 5.78
C GLU A 136 25.02 -8.45 5.77
N GLN A 137 24.18 -9.07 4.93
CA GLN A 137 22.74 -8.83 4.92
C GLN A 137 22.10 -9.20 6.27
N ARG A 138 22.51 -10.32 6.88
CA ARG A 138 22.03 -10.74 8.21
C ARG A 138 22.43 -9.75 9.29
N VAL A 139 23.67 -9.25 9.27
CA VAL A 139 24.14 -8.24 10.22
C VAL A 139 23.28 -6.97 10.11
N VAL A 140 23.09 -6.43 8.91
CA VAL A 140 22.26 -5.24 8.70
C VAL A 140 20.80 -5.47 9.14
N LEU A 141 20.23 -6.64 8.84
CA LEU A 141 18.88 -7.00 9.28
C LEU A 141 18.75 -6.98 10.81
N ILE A 142 19.70 -7.58 11.53
CA ILE A 142 19.71 -7.60 13.00
C ILE A 142 19.88 -6.18 13.55
N GLU A 143 20.84 -5.41 13.02
CA GLU A 143 21.12 -4.05 13.50
C GLU A 143 19.95 -3.08 13.27
N THR A 144 19.14 -3.30 12.23
CA THR A 144 18.04 -2.42 11.85
C THR A 144 16.65 -2.93 12.26
N GLU A 145 16.56 -4.14 12.84
CA GLU A 145 15.28 -4.80 13.14
C GLU A 145 14.38 -3.94 14.05
N GLU A 146 14.89 -3.55 15.21
CA GLU A 146 14.13 -2.76 16.19
C GLU A 146 13.63 -1.45 15.58
N ARG A 147 14.50 -0.77 14.82
CA ARG A 147 14.15 0.49 14.17
C ARG A 147 13.13 0.30 13.05
N SER A 148 13.23 -0.77 12.27
CA SER A 148 12.26 -1.09 11.21
C SER A 148 10.87 -1.40 11.80
N ILE A 149 10.80 -2.12 12.93
CA ILE A 149 9.56 -2.36 13.66
C ILE A 149 8.97 -1.04 14.17
N GLU A 150 9.80 -0.19 14.77
CA GLU A 150 9.38 1.12 15.26
C GLU A 150 8.84 2.02 14.14
N ILE A 151 9.56 2.14 13.02
CA ILE A 151 9.15 2.92 11.85
C ILE A 151 7.80 2.41 11.32
N THR A 152 7.63 1.10 11.20
CA THR A 152 6.36 0.51 10.73
C THR A 152 5.20 0.92 11.64
N LYS A 153 5.39 0.84 12.97
CA LYS A 153 4.39 1.28 13.95
C LYS A 153 4.10 2.79 13.87
N LEU A 154 5.13 3.62 13.70
CA LEU A 154 4.96 5.07 13.55
C LEU A 154 4.20 5.42 12.27
N ARG A 155 4.48 4.71 11.17
CA ARG A 155 3.75 4.84 9.90
C ARG A 155 2.28 4.45 10.09
N ASP A 156 1.99 3.31 10.72
CA ASP A 156 0.62 2.86 10.98
C ASP A 156 -0.20 3.88 11.78
N GLN A 157 0.38 4.41 12.85
CA GLN A 157 -0.24 5.44 13.66
C GLN A 157 -0.49 6.71 12.88
N PHE A 158 0.46 7.13 12.04
CA PHE A 158 0.32 8.30 11.19
C PHE A 158 -0.80 8.11 10.17
N ILE A 159 -0.81 6.99 9.45
CA ILE A 159 -1.85 6.64 8.48
C ILE A 159 -3.23 6.62 9.13
N ALA A 160 -3.37 5.99 10.30
CA ALA A 160 -4.65 5.94 11.02
C ALA A 160 -5.13 7.35 11.39
N ARG A 161 -4.26 8.22 11.91
CA ARG A 161 -4.59 9.62 12.20
C ARG A 161 -4.98 10.39 10.94
N ARG A 162 -4.27 10.17 9.83
CA ARG A 162 -4.57 10.79 8.54
C ARG A 162 -5.95 10.41 8.04
N ILE A 163 -6.27 9.11 8.01
CA ILE A 163 -7.60 8.64 7.61
C ILE A 163 -8.67 9.22 8.55
N TYR A 164 -8.44 9.19 9.86
CA TYR A 164 -9.38 9.71 10.83
C TYR A 164 -9.63 11.23 10.67
N GLY A 165 -8.60 12.00 10.30
CA GLY A 165 -8.71 13.45 10.10
C GLY A 165 -9.22 13.88 8.73
N THR A 166 -9.04 13.06 7.70
CA THR A 166 -9.34 13.44 6.31
C THR A 166 -10.59 12.77 5.74
N LEU A 167 -11.02 11.63 6.27
CA LEU A 167 -12.22 10.96 5.79
C LEU A 167 -13.45 11.78 6.19
N PRO A 168 -14.20 12.36 5.23
CA PRO A 168 -15.29 13.27 5.54
C PRO A 168 -16.38 12.59 6.36
N LYS A 169 -17.16 13.38 7.10
CA LYS A 169 -18.37 12.87 7.75
C LYS A 169 -19.30 12.32 6.67
N ASN A 170 -19.80 11.10 6.88
CA ASN A 170 -20.60 10.36 5.88
C ASN A 170 -19.84 10.03 4.57
N GLY A 171 -18.52 10.22 4.54
CA GLY A 171 -17.67 9.88 3.41
C GLY A 171 -17.33 8.39 3.36
N ARG A 172 -16.84 7.99 2.18
CA ARG A 172 -16.35 6.64 1.88
C ARG A 172 -14.86 6.72 1.56
N GLY A 173 -14.08 5.81 2.10
CA GLY A 173 -12.67 5.66 1.80
C GLY A 173 -12.33 4.24 1.39
N LEU A 174 -11.28 4.08 0.59
CA LEU A 174 -10.61 2.81 0.35
C LEU A 174 -9.17 2.96 0.81
N ILE A 175 -8.70 2.04 1.66
CA ILE A 175 -7.28 1.95 2.01
C ILE A 175 -6.67 0.73 1.33
N PHE A 176 -5.62 0.95 0.55
CA PHE A 176 -4.75 -0.05 -0.03
C PHE A 176 -3.47 -0.08 0.80
N ILE A 177 -3.26 -1.14 1.59
CA ILE A 177 -2.14 -1.21 2.53
C ILE A 177 -1.47 -2.59 2.52
N GLY A 178 -0.14 -2.61 2.61
CA GLY A 178 0.65 -3.83 2.68
C GLY A 178 0.42 -4.63 3.97
N ARG A 179 0.71 -5.94 3.92
CA ARG A 179 0.45 -6.87 5.03
C ARG A 179 1.28 -6.62 6.29
N ALA A 180 2.39 -5.89 6.19
CA ALA A 180 3.24 -5.57 7.34
C ALA A 180 2.61 -4.50 8.26
N HIS A 181 1.58 -3.80 7.78
CA HIS A 181 0.93 -2.70 8.48
C HIS A 181 -0.25 -3.17 9.35
N ASP A 182 -0.40 -2.57 10.53
CA ASP A 182 -1.52 -2.76 11.47
C ASP A 182 -2.37 -1.49 11.64
N VAL A 183 -2.60 -0.77 10.52
CA VAL A 183 -3.42 0.45 10.48
C VAL A 183 -4.84 0.24 11.04
N VAL A 184 -5.42 -0.95 10.82
CA VAL A 184 -6.78 -1.26 11.29
C VAL A 184 -6.86 -1.24 12.81
N SER A 185 -5.85 -1.75 13.52
CA SER A 185 -5.82 -1.70 14.98
C SER A 185 -5.62 -0.28 15.49
N GLU A 186 -4.76 0.51 14.84
CA GLU A 186 -4.58 1.94 15.17
C GLU A 186 -5.88 2.75 14.97
N LEU A 187 -6.63 2.48 13.89
CA LEU A 187 -7.94 3.09 13.65
C LEU A 187 -8.97 2.69 14.71
N LYS A 188 -8.97 1.43 15.18
CA LYS A 188 -9.85 1.00 16.28
C LYS A 188 -9.56 1.76 17.57
N LYS A 189 -8.30 2.03 17.89
CA LYS A 189 -7.92 2.86 19.05
C LYS A 189 -8.53 4.26 18.94
N LEU A 190 -8.41 4.91 17.78
CA LEU A 190 -9.00 6.25 17.55
C LEU A 190 -10.54 6.22 17.61
N ASN A 191 -11.18 5.19 17.07
CA ASN A 191 -12.63 5.01 17.14
C ASN A 191 -13.16 4.87 18.58
N ASN A 192 -12.37 4.32 19.49
CA ASN A 192 -12.76 4.17 20.90
C ASN A 192 -12.70 5.50 21.66
N LEU A 193 -11.85 6.42 21.20
CA LEU A 193 -11.68 7.74 21.80
C LEU A 193 -12.63 8.79 21.19
N GLY A 194 -13.09 8.56 19.96
CA GLY A 194 -13.85 9.53 19.18
C GLY A 194 -15.38 9.31 19.15
N LYS A 195 -16.12 10.41 18.96
CA LYS A 195 -17.59 10.36 18.76
C LYS A 195 -17.99 9.91 17.34
N ASP A 196 -17.20 10.24 16.33
CA ASP A 196 -17.47 9.93 14.93
C ASP A 196 -16.76 8.65 14.48
N LYS A 197 -17.33 7.47 14.71
CA LYS A 197 -16.66 6.20 14.36
C LYS A 197 -16.53 5.96 12.85
N ILE A 198 -15.43 5.34 12.46
CA ILE A 198 -15.21 4.79 11.10
C ILE A 198 -15.54 3.30 11.13
N ARG A 199 -16.53 2.89 10.34
CA ARG A 199 -16.82 1.47 10.10
C ARG A 199 -15.83 0.94 9.07
N ILE A 200 -15.11 -0.13 9.42
CA ILE A 200 -14.12 -0.77 8.55
C ILE A 200 -14.72 -2.04 7.94
N ILE A 201 -14.60 -2.20 6.63
CA ILE A 201 -14.99 -3.40 5.88
C ILE A 201 -13.75 -3.99 5.23
N CYS A 202 -13.32 -5.18 5.65
CA CYS A 202 -12.20 -5.89 5.03
C CYS A 202 -12.67 -6.59 3.75
N LEU A 203 -11.94 -6.34 2.66
CA LEU A 203 -12.21 -6.91 1.34
C LEU A 203 -11.38 -8.16 1.08
#